data_AF-A0A821K957-F1
#
_entry.id   AF-A0A821K957-F1
#
_cell.length_a   1.000
_cell.length_b   1.000
_cell.length_c   1.000
_cell.angle_alpha   90.00
_cell.angle_beta   90.00
_cell.angle_gamma   90.00
#
_symmetry.space_group_name_H-M   'P 1'
#
loop_
_entity.id
_entity.type
_entity.pdbx_description
1 polymer ?
#
loop_
_entity_poly.entity_id
_entity_poly.type
_entity_poly.pdbx_seq_one_letter_code
_entity_poly.pdbx_strand_id
1 'polypeptide(L)'
;LMKTLNSLLNDDRLAWRQQERTITFICLLLQRCVPIPLSCVRTFTDLLVHDNSELRKATSQCISSLCRLQKPPRIYAEKTLEEILHRLINNECHPGDRDDNFHRLINNECHPGDRDDNLWITINDYKPPKTQTEWEQTCFLGKSFHGYYKWPKIIKYPLNKRERYTRENMPEQVAILYDRFNDKKFVAQFVQFMVLDKETDNSFDSIRYRMFKGR
;
A
#
# COMPACT_ATOMS: atom_id res chain seq x y z
N LEU A 1 6.53 -10.81 25.99
CA LEU A 1 7.73 -10.96 25.14
C LEU A 1 8.18 -9.63 24.49
N MET A 2 7.40 -9.02 23.56
CA MET A 2 7.84 -7.78 22.88
C MET A 2 8.26 -6.65 23.84
N LYS A 3 7.50 -6.39 24.92
CA LYS A 3 7.86 -5.38 25.93
C LYS A 3 9.21 -5.68 26.60
N THR A 4 9.49 -6.94 26.90
CA THR A 4 10.75 -7.41 27.49
C THR A 4 11.92 -7.25 26.54
N LEU A 5 11.73 -7.60 25.26
CA LEU A 5 12.75 -7.35 24.24
C LEU A 5 12.98 -5.84 24.06
N ASN A 6 11.93 -5.04 24.12
CA ASN A 6 12.05 -3.58 24.05
C ASN A 6 12.78 -2.99 25.25
N SER A 7 12.61 -3.52 26.47
CA SER A 7 13.39 -3.07 27.62
C SER A 7 14.87 -3.43 27.48
N LEU A 8 15.18 -4.61 26.95
CA LEU A 8 16.56 -5.02 26.68
C LEU A 8 17.21 -4.16 25.59
N LEU A 9 16.44 -3.81 24.54
CA LEU A 9 16.91 -2.95 23.46
C LEU A 9 17.35 -1.56 23.94
N ASN A 10 16.67 -1.04 24.98
CA ASN A 10 16.97 0.25 25.59
C ASN A 10 17.95 0.15 26.77
N ASP A 11 18.58 -1.00 27.02
CA ASP A 11 19.64 -1.12 28.03
C ASP A 11 20.98 -0.68 27.41
N ASP A 12 21.53 0.44 27.91
CA ASP A 12 22.80 1.01 27.42
C ASP A 12 24.00 0.08 27.60
N ARG A 13 23.89 -0.94 28.46
CA ARG A 13 24.94 -1.95 28.67
C ARG A 13 24.97 -2.99 27.54
N LEU A 14 23.92 -3.04 26.72
CA LEU A 14 23.80 -4.02 25.65
C LEU A 14 24.63 -3.58 24.44
N ALA A 15 25.52 -4.45 23.96
CA ALA A 15 26.33 -4.14 22.79
C ALA A 15 25.45 -3.92 21.55
N TRP A 16 25.84 -3.02 20.64
CA TRP A 16 25.03 -2.69 19.45
C TRP A 16 24.64 -3.91 18.60
N ARG A 17 25.51 -4.94 18.51
CA ARG A 17 25.20 -6.20 17.81
C ARG A 17 24.07 -6.98 18.47
N GLN A 18 23.98 -6.92 19.80
CA GLN A 18 22.90 -7.54 20.55
C GLN A 18 21.61 -6.70 20.44
N GLN A 19 21.71 -5.37 20.41
CA GLN A 19 20.59 -4.48 20.09
C GLN A 19 20.02 -4.81 18.70
N GLU A 20 20.87 -4.97 17.69
CA GLU A 20 20.51 -5.34 16.32
C GLU A 20 19.74 -6.67 16.24
N ARG A 21 20.23 -7.70 16.96
CA ARG A 21 19.52 -8.98 17.08
C ARG A 21 18.18 -8.83 17.78
N THR A 22 18.14 -8.02 18.84
CA THR A 22 16.91 -7.78 19.62
C THR A 22 15.84 -7.11 18.76
N ILE A 23 16.18 -6.06 18.00
CA ILE A 23 15.24 -5.40 17.10
C ILE A 23 14.77 -6.34 15.98
N THR A 24 15.66 -7.20 15.47
CA THR A 24 15.30 -8.23 14.48
C THR A 24 14.29 -9.23 15.06
N PHE A 25 14.48 -9.70 16.29
CA PHE A 25 13.49 -10.55 16.97
C PHE A 25 12.17 -9.83 17.21
N ILE A 26 12.20 -8.55 17.59
CA ILE A 26 10.97 -7.75 17.71
C ILE A 26 10.26 -7.67 16.35
N CYS A 27 10.99 -7.49 15.24
CA CYS A 27 10.42 -7.45 13.90
C CYS A 27 9.67 -8.74 13.55
N LEU A 28 10.19 -9.91 13.94
CA LEU A 28 9.53 -11.20 13.72
C LEU A 28 8.23 -11.36 14.52
N LEU A 29 8.10 -10.63 15.63
CA LEU A 29 6.89 -10.64 16.47
C LEU A 29 5.79 -9.70 15.97
N LEU A 30 6.06 -8.88 14.94
CA LEU A 30 5.06 -7.98 14.35
C LEU A 30 4.03 -8.78 13.54
N GLN A 31 2.83 -8.93 14.10
CA GLN A 31 1.74 -9.74 13.54
C GLN A 31 0.41 -8.98 13.55
N ARG A 32 -0.53 -9.35 12.66
CA ARG A 32 -1.83 -8.66 12.53
C ARG A 32 -2.71 -8.74 13.76
N CYS A 33 -2.65 -9.86 14.49
CA CYS A 33 -3.57 -10.13 15.60
C CYS A 33 -2.98 -9.75 16.97
N VAL A 34 -1.75 -9.24 17.02
CA VAL A 34 -1.08 -8.89 18.28
C VAL A 34 -0.83 -7.38 18.29
N PRO A 35 -1.43 -6.63 19.22
CA PRO A 35 -1.24 -5.18 19.27
C PRO A 35 0.23 -4.87 19.61
N ILE A 36 0.81 -3.96 18.84
CA ILE A 36 2.19 -3.53 19.03
C ILE A 36 2.22 -2.60 20.25
N PRO A 37 3.05 -2.89 21.28
CA PRO A 37 3.15 -2.02 22.44
C PRO A 37 3.62 -0.63 22.05
N LEU A 38 3.00 0.42 22.60
CA LEU A 38 3.35 1.82 22.30
C LEU A 38 4.82 2.13 22.56
N SER A 39 5.40 1.53 23.61
CA SER A 39 6.82 1.67 23.91
C SER A 39 7.72 1.14 22.78
N CYS A 40 7.33 0.06 22.11
CA CYS A 40 8.05 -0.45 20.94
C CYS A 40 7.98 0.54 19.78
N VAL A 41 6.81 1.12 19.53
CA VAL A 41 6.64 2.11 18.45
C VAL A 41 7.53 3.33 18.68
N ARG A 42 7.60 3.84 19.91
CA ARG A 42 8.49 4.94 20.30
C ARG A 42 9.96 4.58 20.07
N THR A 43 10.40 3.42 20.57
CA THR A 43 11.77 2.95 20.33
C THR A 43 12.08 2.84 18.84
N PHE A 44 11.15 2.34 18.01
CA PHE A 44 11.37 2.27 16.56
C PHE A 44 11.54 3.66 15.95
N THR A 45 10.71 4.63 16.33
CA THR A 45 10.85 5.99 15.82
C THR A 45 12.17 6.63 16.22
N ASP A 46 12.66 6.38 17.43
CA ASP A 46 13.92 6.96 17.90
C ASP A 46 15.12 6.28 17.23
N LEU A 47 15.05 4.97 17.01
CA LEU A 47 16.10 4.22 16.33
C LEU A 47 16.28 4.57 14.85
N LEU A 48 15.29 5.20 14.19
CA LEU A 48 15.44 5.67 12.81
C LEU A 48 16.51 6.75 12.64
N VAL A 49 16.84 7.48 13.71
CA VAL A 49 17.88 8.52 13.73
C VAL A 49 19.02 8.17 14.68
N HIS A 50 19.16 6.90 15.02
CA HIS A 50 20.27 6.41 15.85
C HIS A 50 21.58 6.43 15.07
N ASP A 51 22.71 6.71 15.72
CA ASP A 51 24.01 6.89 15.04
C ASP A 51 24.50 5.64 14.29
N ASN A 52 24.17 4.45 14.80
CA ASN A 52 24.48 3.18 14.16
C ASN A 52 23.56 2.88 12.96
N SER A 53 24.14 2.80 11.76
CA SER A 53 23.45 2.52 10.50
C SER A 53 22.73 1.16 10.46
N GLU A 54 23.29 0.13 11.09
CA GLU A 54 22.69 -1.21 11.11
C GLU A 54 21.41 -1.24 11.95
N LEU A 55 21.39 -0.50 13.05
CA LEU A 55 20.16 -0.30 13.82
C LEU A 55 19.09 0.46 13.01
N ARG A 56 19.47 1.53 12.30
CA ARG A 56 18.53 2.25 11.41
C ARG A 56 17.94 1.34 10.33
N LYS A 57 18.77 0.51 9.70
CA LYS A 57 18.35 -0.46 8.67
C LYS A 57 17.39 -1.51 9.24
N ALA A 58 17.73 -2.11 10.37
CA ALA A 58 16.87 -3.12 11.02
C ALA A 58 15.54 -2.50 11.46
N THR A 59 15.57 -1.31 12.06
CA THR A 59 14.37 -0.58 12.48
C THR A 59 13.49 -0.14 11.31
N SER A 60 14.07 0.18 10.15
CA SER A 60 13.30 0.49 8.93
C SER A 60 12.38 -0.68 8.53
N GLN A 61 12.80 -1.93 8.76
CA GLN A 61 11.96 -3.11 8.54
C GLN A 61 10.79 -3.16 9.54
N CYS A 62 11.03 -2.81 10.81
CA CYS A 62 9.98 -2.73 11.83
C CYS A 62 8.94 -1.67 11.48
N ILE A 63 9.37 -0.47 11.09
CA ILE A 63 8.46 0.62 10.69
C ILE A 63 7.69 0.24 9.43
N SER A 64 8.35 -0.34 8.42
CA SER A 64 7.67 -0.83 7.22
C SER A 64 6.60 -1.87 7.57
N SER A 65 6.90 -2.79 8.49
CA SER A 65 5.95 -3.81 8.93
C SER A 65 4.80 -3.20 9.74
N LEU A 66 5.09 -2.27 10.64
CA LEU A 66 4.09 -1.53 11.41
C LEU A 66 3.13 -0.76 10.48
N CYS A 67 3.64 -0.01 9.51
CA CYS A 67 2.83 0.72 8.53
C CYS A 67 1.93 -0.22 7.72
N ARG A 68 2.42 -1.41 7.36
CA ARG A 68 1.62 -2.43 6.66
C ARG A 68 0.51 -2.99 7.54
N LEU A 69 0.81 -3.26 8.81
CA LEU A 69 -0.15 -3.82 9.77
C LEU A 69 -1.23 -2.81 10.17
N GLN A 70 -0.86 -1.54 10.27
CA GLN A 70 -1.74 -0.43 10.61
C GLN A 70 -2.37 0.22 9.37
N LYS A 71 -2.39 -0.45 8.22
CA LYS A 71 -3.00 0.12 7.02
C LYS A 71 -4.52 -0.07 7.08
N PRO A 72 -5.33 0.98 6.87
CA PRO A 72 -6.78 0.80 6.76
C PRO A 72 -7.13 -0.24 5.69
N PRO A 73 -8.15 -1.08 5.92
CA PRO A 73 -8.57 -2.09 4.96
C PRO A 73 -8.99 -1.42 3.65
N ARG A 74 -8.63 -2.05 2.53
CA ARG A 74 -9.07 -1.57 1.22
C ARG A 74 -10.46 -2.14 0.92
N ILE A 75 -11.40 -1.26 0.58
CA ILE A 75 -12.75 -1.67 0.16
C ILE A 75 -12.69 -2.08 -1.32
N TYR A 76 -13.35 -3.19 -1.64
CA TYR A 76 -13.42 -3.73 -3.00
C TYR A 76 -14.88 -3.75 -3.47
N ALA A 77 -15.07 -3.50 -4.76
CA ALA A 77 -16.30 -3.84 -5.46
C ALA A 77 -16.13 -5.19 -6.18
N GLU A 78 -17.22 -5.92 -6.26
CA GLU A 78 -17.33 -7.18 -7.00
C GLU A 78 -18.47 -6.99 -8.00
N LYS A 79 -18.13 -7.09 -9.29
CA LYS A 79 -19.08 -6.92 -10.39
C LYS A 79 -18.82 -7.94 -11.48
N THR A 80 -19.85 -8.28 -12.24
CA THR A 80 -19.67 -9.05 -13.48
C THR A 80 -19.15 -8.13 -14.59
N LEU A 81 -18.72 -8.71 -15.71
CA LEU A 81 -18.29 -7.94 -16.88
C LEU A 81 -19.46 -7.13 -17.45
N GLU A 82 -20.64 -7.75 -17.52
CA GLU A 82 -21.87 -7.16 -18.04
C GLU A 82 -22.25 -5.89 -17.27
N GLU A 83 -22.17 -5.92 -15.94
CA GLU A 83 -22.44 -4.77 -15.09
C GLU A 83 -21.45 -3.61 -15.27
N ILE A 84 -20.21 -3.91 -15.65
CA ILE A 84 -19.18 -2.91 -15.92
C ILE A 84 -19.42 -2.30 -17.30
N LEU A 85 -19.57 -3.14 -18.34
CA LEU A 85 -19.81 -2.70 -19.71
C LEU A 85 -21.09 -1.89 -19.83
N HIS A 86 -22.19 -2.32 -19.18
CA HIS A 86 -23.46 -1.59 -19.21
C HIS A 86 -23.32 -0.16 -18.66
N ARG A 87 -22.46 0.06 -17.65
CA ARG A 87 -22.17 1.42 -17.14
C ARG A 87 -21.35 2.25 -18.12
N LEU A 88 -20.35 1.64 -18.74
CA LEU A 88 -19.48 2.33 -19.71
C LEU A 88 -20.30 2.76 -20.93
N ILE A 89 -21.14 1.87 -21.45
CA ILE A 89 -21.99 2.12 -22.62
C ILE A 89 -23.08 3.16 -22.31
N ASN A 90 -23.74 3.09 -21.15
CA ASN A 90 -24.78 4.07 -20.78
C ASN A 90 -24.25 5.50 -20.58
N ASN A 91 -22.94 5.67 -20.36
CA ASN A 91 -22.32 6.99 -20.34
C ASN A 91 -21.99 7.52 -21.74
N GLU A 92 -22.03 6.69 -22.79
CA GLU A 92 -21.58 7.05 -24.14
C GLU A 92 -22.66 6.90 -25.24
N CYS A 93 -23.73 6.13 -25.05
CA CYS A 93 -24.68 5.77 -26.12
C CYS A 93 -26.14 6.23 -25.93
N HIS A 94 -26.81 6.52 -27.05
CA HIS A 94 -28.24 6.81 -27.12
C HIS A 94 -29.12 5.55 -26.93
N PRO A 95 -30.39 5.69 -26.49
CA PRO A 95 -31.28 4.59 -26.16
C PRO A 95 -31.57 3.51 -27.22
N GLY A 96 -31.32 3.78 -28.50
CA GLY A 96 -31.73 2.92 -29.63
C GLY A 96 -30.74 1.84 -30.06
N ASP A 97 -29.44 2.02 -29.81
CA ASP A 97 -28.36 1.13 -30.31
C ASP A 97 -27.89 0.11 -29.26
N ARG A 98 -28.70 -0.11 -28.22
CA ARG A 98 -28.27 -0.73 -26.95
C ARG A 98 -28.19 -2.26 -26.94
N ASP A 99 -29.15 -2.95 -27.57
CA ASP A 99 -29.29 -4.40 -27.37
C ASP A 99 -28.38 -5.24 -28.28
N ASP A 100 -28.24 -4.88 -29.56
CA ASP A 100 -27.44 -5.68 -30.52
C ASP A 100 -25.93 -5.57 -30.27
N ASN A 101 -25.44 -4.39 -29.89
CA ASN A 101 -24.01 -4.18 -29.60
C ASN A 101 -23.57 -4.83 -28.28
N PHE A 102 -24.43 -4.84 -27.25
CA PHE A 102 -24.10 -5.42 -25.95
C PHE A 102 -23.97 -6.96 -26.02
N HIS A 103 -24.89 -7.62 -26.73
CA HIS A 103 -24.82 -9.07 -26.94
C HIS A 103 -23.59 -9.49 -27.75
N ARG A 104 -23.17 -8.68 -28.73
CA ARG A 104 -21.94 -8.93 -29.52
C ARG A 104 -20.68 -8.80 -28.68
N LEU A 105 -20.61 -7.84 -27.75
CA LEU A 105 -19.47 -7.64 -26.86
C LEU A 105 -19.28 -8.83 -25.89
N ILE A 106 -20.37 -9.37 -25.36
CA ILE A 106 -20.30 -10.42 -24.33
C ILE A 106 -20.09 -11.81 -24.93
N ASN A 107 -20.59 -12.05 -26.15
CA ASN A 107 -20.52 -13.35 -26.81
C ASN A 107 -19.29 -13.54 -27.71
N ASN A 108 -18.24 -12.73 -27.53
CA ASN A 108 -17.04 -12.86 -28.34
C ASN A 108 -16.32 -14.20 -28.07
N GLU A 109 -15.78 -14.80 -29.14
CA GLU A 109 -14.99 -16.03 -29.02
C GLU A 109 -13.79 -15.80 -28.08
N CYS A 110 -13.55 -16.75 -27.18
CA CYS A 110 -12.52 -16.62 -26.16
C CYS A 110 -11.12 -16.78 -26.78
N HIS A 111 -10.50 -15.67 -27.18
CA HIS A 111 -9.13 -15.64 -27.69
C HIS A 111 -8.25 -14.60 -26.95
N PRO A 112 -6.93 -14.82 -26.87
CA PRO A 112 -6.02 -13.83 -26.32
C PRO A 112 -5.95 -12.57 -27.21
N GLY A 113 -5.64 -11.43 -26.59
CA GLY A 113 -5.34 -10.19 -27.27
C GLY A 113 -6.39 -9.10 -27.05
N ASP A 114 -6.33 -8.08 -27.89
CA ASP A 114 -7.26 -6.96 -27.89
C ASP A 114 -8.60 -7.42 -28.49
N ARG A 115 -9.69 -7.14 -27.77
CA ARG A 115 -11.05 -7.52 -28.09
C ARG A 115 -11.99 -6.40 -27.73
N ASP A 116 -13.11 -6.30 -28.44
CA ASP A 116 -14.08 -5.21 -28.24
C ASP A 116 -14.52 -5.07 -26.75
N ASP A 117 -14.61 -6.18 -26.01
CA ASP A 117 -15.00 -6.22 -24.59
C ASP A 117 -13.89 -5.77 -23.61
N ASN A 118 -12.64 -5.66 -24.06
CA ASN A 118 -11.48 -5.25 -23.26
C ASN A 118 -10.80 -3.95 -23.71
N LEU A 119 -11.25 -3.32 -24.80
CA LEU A 119 -10.65 -2.07 -25.29
C LEU A 119 -10.64 -0.95 -24.23
N TRP A 120 -11.67 -0.90 -23.37
CA TRP A 120 -11.81 0.09 -22.30
C TRP A 120 -10.71 0.03 -21.22
N ILE A 121 -9.93 -1.06 -21.13
CA ILE A 121 -8.76 -1.16 -20.24
C ILE A 121 -7.42 -0.92 -20.95
N THR A 122 -7.44 -0.75 -22.27
CA THR A 122 -6.22 -0.48 -23.05
C THR A 122 -5.85 1.00 -22.96
N ILE A 123 -4.57 1.32 -23.16
CA ILE A 123 -4.06 2.70 -23.06
C ILE A 123 -4.63 3.58 -24.19
N ASN A 124 -4.86 3.00 -25.37
CA ASN A 124 -5.25 3.75 -26.57
C ASN A 124 -6.64 4.39 -26.43
N ASP A 125 -7.58 3.70 -25.77
CA ASP A 125 -8.94 4.17 -25.55
C ASP A 125 -9.20 4.67 -24.13
N TYR A 126 -8.15 4.74 -23.29
CA TYR A 126 -8.28 5.18 -21.91
C TYR A 126 -8.50 6.70 -21.82
N LYS A 127 -9.68 7.07 -21.33
CA LYS A 127 -10.02 8.45 -20.95
C LYS A 127 -9.82 8.60 -19.44
N PRO A 128 -8.75 9.30 -18.97
CA PRO A 128 -8.55 9.49 -17.54
C PRO A 128 -9.68 10.32 -16.93
N PRO A 129 -10.19 9.95 -15.74
CA PRO A 129 -11.18 10.75 -15.04
C PRO A 129 -10.60 12.13 -14.70
N LYS A 130 -11.38 13.17 -14.95
CA LYS A 130 -11.01 14.58 -14.71
C LYS A 130 -11.61 15.15 -13.43
N THR A 131 -12.67 14.52 -12.92
CA THR A 131 -13.34 14.94 -11.69
C THR A 131 -13.22 13.88 -10.59
N GLN A 132 -13.39 14.28 -9.33
CA GLN A 132 -13.41 13.35 -8.20
C GLN A 132 -14.53 12.32 -8.32
N THR A 133 -15.70 12.74 -8.80
CA THR A 133 -16.85 11.85 -9.04
C THR A 133 -16.54 10.82 -10.11
N GLU A 134 -15.96 11.23 -11.24
CA GLU A 134 -15.51 10.30 -12.28
C GLU A 134 -14.45 9.33 -11.76
N TRP A 135 -13.47 9.83 -11.00
CA TRP A 135 -12.42 9.01 -10.38
C TRP A 135 -13.02 7.95 -9.47
N GLU A 136 -13.96 8.32 -8.60
CA GLU A 136 -14.61 7.38 -7.68
C GLU A 136 -15.46 6.33 -8.39
N GLN A 137 -15.99 6.65 -9.57
CA GLN A 137 -16.81 5.75 -10.39
C GLN A 137 -16.01 4.90 -11.38
N THR A 138 -14.77 5.28 -11.70
CA THR A 138 -13.92 4.56 -12.65
C THR A 138 -13.52 3.18 -12.11
N CYS A 139 -13.59 2.15 -12.95
CA CYS A 139 -13.11 0.82 -12.63
C CYS A 139 -11.61 0.70 -12.95
N PHE A 140 -10.73 0.79 -11.95
CA PHE A 140 -9.30 0.54 -12.15
C PHE A 140 -8.94 -0.91 -11.81
N LEU A 141 -8.59 -1.69 -12.83
CA LEU A 141 -8.10 -3.05 -12.66
C LEU A 141 -6.65 -3.02 -12.19
N GLY A 142 -6.39 -3.63 -11.03
CA GLY A 142 -5.03 -3.73 -10.48
C GLY A 142 -4.18 -4.85 -11.10
N LYS A 143 -4.79 -5.73 -11.89
CA LYS A 143 -4.14 -6.88 -12.54
C LYS A 143 -4.16 -6.65 -14.05
N SER A 144 -2.98 -6.61 -14.65
CA SER A 144 -2.79 -6.34 -16.08
C SER A 144 -3.27 -7.47 -17.00
N PHE A 145 -3.53 -8.66 -16.46
CA PHE A 145 -3.92 -9.84 -17.24
C PHE A 145 -5.45 -10.07 -17.27
N HIS A 146 -6.25 -9.33 -16.50
CA HIS A 146 -7.70 -9.48 -16.53
C HIS A 146 -8.23 -9.08 -17.92
N GLY A 147 -9.03 -9.95 -18.53
CA GLY A 147 -9.57 -9.69 -19.86
C GLY A 147 -8.58 -9.92 -21.00
N TYR A 148 -7.32 -10.28 -20.76
CA TYR A 148 -6.38 -10.57 -21.85
C TYR A 148 -6.76 -11.86 -22.60
N TYR A 149 -6.90 -12.98 -21.89
CA TYR A 149 -7.39 -14.24 -22.46
C TYR A 149 -8.89 -14.44 -22.21
N LYS A 150 -9.31 -14.26 -20.97
CA LYS A 150 -10.70 -14.38 -20.54
C LYS A 150 -10.96 -13.54 -19.29
N TRP A 151 -12.19 -13.08 -19.12
CA TRP A 151 -12.63 -12.44 -17.89
C TRP A 151 -12.93 -13.46 -16.78
N PRO A 152 -12.63 -13.12 -15.51
CA PRO A 152 -13.16 -13.89 -14.39
C PRO A 152 -14.67 -13.71 -14.30
N LYS A 153 -15.38 -14.69 -13.73
CA LYS A 153 -16.84 -14.61 -13.50
C LYS A 153 -17.23 -13.36 -12.69
N ILE A 154 -16.38 -13.01 -11.72
CA ILE A 154 -16.54 -11.83 -10.88
C ILE A 154 -15.23 -11.05 -10.95
N ILE A 155 -15.32 -9.80 -11.38
CA ILE A 155 -14.20 -8.86 -11.42
C ILE A 155 -14.16 -8.14 -10.08
N LYS A 156 -13.15 -8.49 -9.28
CA LYS A 156 -12.85 -7.81 -8.02
C LYS A 156 -11.87 -6.68 -8.26
N TYR A 157 -12.29 -5.45 -7.99
CA TYR A 157 -11.44 -4.28 -8.11
C TYR A 157 -11.62 -3.35 -6.90
N PRO A 158 -10.56 -2.64 -6.51
CA PRO A 158 -10.63 -1.76 -5.36
C PRO A 158 -11.48 -0.53 -5.68
N LEU A 159 -12.26 -0.08 -4.70
CA LEU A 159 -12.89 1.23 -4.80
C LEU A 159 -11.84 2.34 -4.75
N ASN A 160 -12.12 3.40 -5.51
CA ASN A 160 -11.28 4.59 -5.61
C ASN A 160 -11.49 5.59 -4.48
N LYS A 161 -12.34 5.22 -3.52
CA LYS A 161 -12.50 5.87 -2.23
C LYS A 161 -11.63 5.13 -1.20
N ARG A 162 -10.61 5.80 -0.67
CA ARG A 162 -9.77 5.26 0.40
C ARG A 162 -10.17 5.90 1.73
N GLU A 163 -10.48 5.06 2.70
CA GLU A 163 -10.52 5.49 4.09
C GLU A 163 -9.12 5.90 4.51
N ARG A 164 -9.01 7.09 5.12
CA ARG A 164 -7.77 7.62 5.69
C ARG A 164 -7.98 7.77 7.18
N TYR A 165 -6.89 7.66 7.95
CA TYR A 165 -6.95 8.06 9.34
C TYR A 165 -7.15 9.56 9.43
N THR A 166 -8.12 9.96 10.24
CA THR A 166 -8.32 11.31 10.75
C THR A 166 -7.82 11.36 12.19
N ARG A 167 -7.75 12.55 12.80
CA ARG A 167 -7.28 12.65 14.19
C ARG A 167 -8.18 11.91 15.17
N GLU A 168 -9.45 11.72 14.82
CA GLU A 168 -10.47 11.12 15.67
C GLU A 168 -10.45 9.58 15.63
N ASN A 169 -10.01 8.97 14.52
CA ASN A 169 -10.05 7.52 14.32
C ASN A 169 -8.66 6.85 14.20
N MET A 170 -7.58 7.63 14.37
CA MET A 170 -6.21 7.14 14.26
C MET A 170 -5.84 6.26 15.46
N PRO A 171 -5.33 5.03 15.25
CA PRO A 171 -4.80 4.21 16.32
C PRO A 171 -3.62 4.90 17.02
N GLU A 172 -3.47 4.72 18.32
CA GLU A 172 -2.38 5.35 19.11
C GLU A 172 -0.99 5.04 18.56
N GLN A 173 -0.77 3.83 18.03
CA GLN A 173 0.48 3.45 17.36
C GLN A 173 0.75 4.32 16.13
N VAL A 174 -0.29 4.61 15.34
CA VAL A 174 -0.20 5.46 14.15
C VAL A 174 -0.02 6.92 14.56
N ALA A 175 -0.65 7.36 15.65
CA ALA A 175 -0.48 8.72 16.18
C ALA A 175 0.98 9.02 16.55
N ILE A 176 1.67 8.08 17.21
CA ILE A 176 3.10 8.21 17.52
C ILE A 176 3.93 8.40 16.24
N LEU A 177 3.68 7.59 15.21
CA LEU A 177 4.35 7.75 13.92
C LEU A 177 4.01 9.11 13.29
N TYR A 178 2.74 9.47 13.25
CA TYR A 178 2.28 10.72 12.66
C TYR A 178 2.99 11.91 13.32
N ASP A 179 2.96 11.99 14.64
CA ASP A 179 3.53 13.13 15.37
C ASP A 179 5.05 13.20 15.19
N ARG A 180 5.74 12.04 15.17
CA ARG A 180 7.18 12.01 14.91
C ARG A 180 7.54 12.45 13.50
N PHE A 181 6.84 11.96 12.48
CA PHE A 181 7.09 12.34 11.09
C PHE A 181 6.57 13.75 10.76
N ASN A 182 5.80 14.38 11.65
CA ASN A 182 5.43 15.78 11.54
C ASN A 182 6.47 16.73 12.18
N ASP A 183 7.43 16.20 12.96
CA ASP A 183 8.57 16.95 13.46
C ASP A 183 9.61 17.17 12.35
N LYS A 184 9.76 18.43 11.92
CA LYS A 184 10.70 18.82 10.86
C LYS A 184 12.15 18.48 11.18
N LYS A 185 12.57 18.59 12.45
CA LYS A 185 13.95 18.31 12.86
C LYS A 185 14.25 16.83 12.72
N PHE A 186 13.32 15.99 13.19
CA PHE A 186 13.39 14.55 13.00
C PHE A 186 13.46 14.16 11.53
N VAL A 187 12.54 14.67 10.71
CA VAL A 187 12.48 14.32 9.28
C VAL A 187 13.76 14.73 8.55
N ALA A 188 14.30 15.93 8.83
CA ALA A 188 15.55 16.38 8.23
C ALA A 188 16.72 15.45 8.57
N GLN A 189 16.88 15.10 9.85
CA GLN A 189 17.93 14.17 10.30
C GLN A 189 17.75 12.77 9.71
N PHE A 190 16.52 12.27 9.71
CA PHE A 190 16.19 10.96 9.15
C PHE A 190 16.52 10.87 7.65
N VAL A 191 16.14 11.88 6.87
CA VAL A 191 16.46 11.96 5.43
C VAL A 191 17.96 12.03 5.20
N GLN A 192 18.69 12.83 5.99
CA GLN A 192 20.14 12.92 5.91
C GLN A 192 20.81 11.55 6.13
N PHE A 193 20.40 10.82 7.17
CA PHE A 193 20.93 9.48 7.42
C PHE A 193 20.60 8.48 6.32
N MET A 194 19.40 8.54 5.73
CA MET A 194 19.10 7.68 4.58
C MET A 194 20.04 7.94 3.40
N VAL A 195 20.38 9.20 3.11
CA VAL A 195 21.34 9.52 2.04
C VAL A 195 22.71 8.95 2.37
N LEU A 196 23.23 9.25 3.56
CA LEU A 196 24.55 8.79 4.04
C LEU A 196 24.68 7.26 4.00
N ASP A 197 23.64 6.55 4.45
CA ASP A 197 23.62 5.08 4.48
C ASP A 197 23.67 4.44 3.07
N LYS A 198 23.47 5.22 2.00
CA LYS A 198 23.46 4.75 0.62
C LYS A 198 24.63 5.24 -0.23
N GLU A 199 25.48 6.13 0.28
CA GLU A 199 26.62 6.66 -0.47
C GLU A 199 27.58 5.55 -0.97
N THR A 200 27.60 4.39 -0.31
CA THR A 200 28.46 3.25 -0.68
C THR A 200 27.77 2.20 -1.56
N ASP A 201 26.45 2.24 -1.71
CA ASP A 201 25.65 1.23 -2.43
C ASP A 201 24.47 1.90 -3.16
N ASN A 202 24.62 2.07 -4.48
CA ASN A 202 23.58 2.65 -5.34
C ASN A 202 22.45 1.67 -5.70
N SER A 203 22.40 0.48 -5.11
CA SER A 203 21.30 -0.45 -5.35
C SER A 203 19.98 0.04 -4.76
N PHE A 204 18.89 -0.28 -5.44
CA PHE A 204 17.55 0.03 -4.99
C PHE A 204 17.23 -0.67 -3.66
N ASP A 205 16.90 0.13 -2.64
CA ASP A 205 16.53 -0.37 -1.33
C ASP A 205 15.02 -0.68 -1.24
N SER A 206 14.69 -1.95 -1.39
CA SER A 206 13.31 -2.42 -1.30
C SER A 206 12.67 -2.23 0.08
N ILE A 207 13.45 -2.15 1.16
CA ILE A 207 12.95 -2.01 2.53
C ILE A 207 12.54 -0.55 2.74
N ARG A 208 13.41 0.40 2.41
CA ARG A 208 13.08 1.84 2.48
C ARG A 208 11.91 2.20 1.60
N TYR A 209 11.89 1.67 0.37
CA TYR A 209 10.75 1.82 -0.51
C TYR A 209 9.44 1.33 0.14
N ARG A 210 9.46 0.14 0.76
CA ARG A 210 8.28 -0.41 1.44
C ARG A 210 7.85 0.42 2.65
N MET A 211 8.80 1.01 3.38
CA MET A 211 8.55 1.91 4.49
C MET A 211 7.73 3.13 4.05
N PHE A 212 8.16 3.84 3.00
CA PHE A 212 7.41 5.00 2.47
C PHE A 212 6.11 4.62 1.79
N LYS A 213 6.09 3.48 1.11
CA LYS A 213 4.88 3.01 0.42
C LYS A 213 3.76 2.58 1.38
N GLY A 214 4.11 2.16 2.60
CA GLY A 214 3.17 1.56 3.55
C GLY A 214 2.45 0.37 2.91
N ARG A 215 3.21 -0.55 2.32
CA ARG A 215 2.66 -1.66 1.53
C ARG A 215 2.29 -2.85 2.38
#